data_AF-A0A059C9C4-F1
#
_entry.id   AF-A0A059C9C4-F1
#
_cell.length_a   1.000
_cell.length_b   1.000
_cell.length_c   1.000
_cell.angle_alpha   90.00
_cell.angle_beta   90.00
_cell.angle_gamma   90.00
#
_symmetry.space_group_name_H-M   'P 1'
#
loop_
_entity.id
_entity.type
_entity.pdbx_description
1 polymer ?
#
loop_
_entity_poly.entity_id
_entity_poly.type
_entity_poly.pdbx_seq_one_letter_code
_entity_poly.pdbx_strand_id
1 'polypeptide(L)'
;MIAANDGVLLRNHIPRILKNHFRGKPYYVDLLDLFNEVEFQTASGQMIDLITTIQGEKDLSKYTLSLHRRIVQYKTAYYSFYLPVACALLMAGEDIEKHTDVKHIGTDIEDFKCSWLVVKALEICNGEQKKLLEENYGKPDPENVAKVKALYHEINLQGVFAEYESKSYEKLTTSIEAHPSKAVQAVLKSFLGKIYKRQK
;
A
#
# COMPACT_ATOMS: atom_id res chain seq x y z
N MET A 1 -26.03 -1.05 11.51
CA MET A 1 -25.66 -2.31 12.20
C MET A 1 -25.61 -3.51 11.26
N ILE A 2 -26.59 -3.71 10.37
CA ILE A 2 -26.60 -4.86 9.41
C ILE A 2 -25.29 -4.94 8.60
N ALA A 3 -24.90 -3.86 7.91
CA ALA A 3 -23.66 -3.85 7.10
C ALA A 3 -22.38 -4.13 7.90
N ALA A 4 -22.31 -3.72 9.18
CA ALA A 4 -21.16 -4.00 10.03
C ALA A 4 -21.09 -5.50 10.37
N ASN A 5 -22.23 -6.13 10.66
CA ASN A 5 -22.33 -7.56 10.86
C ASN A 5 -22.01 -8.34 9.58
N ASP A 6 -22.48 -7.87 8.42
CA ASP A 6 -22.15 -8.49 7.13
C ASP A 6 -20.64 -8.50 6.88
N GLY A 7 -19.93 -7.42 7.24
CA GLY A 7 -18.47 -7.38 7.21
C GLY A 7 -17.81 -8.47 8.08
N VAL A 8 -18.34 -8.69 9.29
CA VAL A 8 -17.87 -9.77 10.17
C VAL A 8 -18.14 -11.14 9.55
N LEU A 9 -19.30 -11.35 8.90
CA LEU A 9 -19.61 -12.60 8.20
C LEU A 9 -18.65 -12.84 7.02
N LEU A 10 -18.38 -11.82 6.19
CA LEU A 10 -17.43 -11.91 5.09
C LEU A 10 -16.04 -12.32 5.57
N ARG A 11 -15.55 -11.71 6.65
CA ARG A 11 -14.29 -12.10 7.29
C ARG A 11 -14.31 -13.56 7.77
N ASN A 12 -15.42 -14.01 8.35
CA ASN A 12 -15.57 -15.41 8.80
C ASN A 12 -15.70 -16.42 7.65
N HIS A 13 -16.07 -16.01 6.43
CA HIS A 13 -16.07 -16.92 5.28
C HIS A 13 -14.67 -17.39 4.90
N ILE A 14 -13.63 -16.57 5.13
CA ILE A 14 -12.24 -16.92 4.81
C ILE A 14 -11.82 -18.24 5.49
N PRO A 15 -11.81 -18.37 6.84
CA PRO A 15 -11.42 -19.61 7.50
C PRO A 15 -12.38 -20.77 7.19
N ARG A 16 -13.65 -20.50 6.85
CA ARG A 16 -14.59 -21.54 6.40
C ARG A 16 -14.17 -22.14 5.06
N ILE A 17 -13.79 -21.30 4.10
CA ILE A 17 -13.27 -21.73 2.79
C ILE A 17 -11.95 -22.49 2.98
N LEU A 18 -11.01 -21.94 3.74
CA LEU A 18 -9.73 -22.59 4.03
C LEU A 18 -9.94 -23.97 4.65
N LYS A 19 -10.81 -24.09 5.65
CA LYS A 19 -11.12 -25.36 6.29
C LYS A 19 -11.79 -26.37 5.34
N ASN A 20 -12.70 -25.92 4.48
CA ASN A 20 -13.43 -26.83 3.61
C ASN A 20 -12.56 -27.43 2.50
N HIS A 21 -11.60 -26.65 1.98
CA HIS A 21 -10.83 -27.06 0.81
C HIS A 21 -9.38 -27.43 1.11
N PHE A 22 -8.81 -26.91 2.20
CA PHE A 22 -7.37 -27.03 2.49
C PHE A 22 -7.05 -27.75 3.80
N ARG A 23 -8.05 -28.12 4.64
CA ARG A 23 -7.80 -28.76 5.96
C ARG A 23 -6.91 -30.00 5.91
N GLY A 24 -6.96 -30.79 4.84
CA GLY A 24 -6.13 -31.98 4.67
C GLY A 24 -4.74 -31.71 4.07
N LYS A 25 -4.41 -30.45 3.75
CA LYS A 25 -3.13 -30.08 3.15
C LYS A 25 -2.07 -29.88 4.24
N PRO A 26 -0.80 -30.25 3.96
CA PRO A 26 0.27 -30.10 4.94
C PRO A 26 0.49 -28.64 5.35
N TYR A 27 0.24 -27.70 4.43
CA TYR A 27 0.36 -26.25 4.62
C TYR A 27 -0.91 -25.57 5.16
N TYR A 28 -1.88 -26.33 5.71
CA TYR A 28 -3.16 -25.76 6.17
C TYR A 28 -2.98 -24.75 7.30
N VAL A 29 -2.12 -25.06 8.27
CA VAL A 29 -1.85 -24.19 9.41
C VAL A 29 -1.15 -22.92 8.94
N ASP A 30 -0.16 -23.07 8.05
CA ASP A 30 0.55 -21.93 7.47
C ASP A 30 -0.39 -21.00 6.68
N LEU A 31 -1.36 -21.55 5.94
CA LEU A 31 -2.40 -20.74 5.29
C LEU A 31 -3.25 -19.99 6.31
N LEU A 32 -3.68 -20.64 7.38
CA LEU A 32 -4.51 -19.98 8.40
C LEU A 32 -3.75 -18.83 9.06
N ASP A 33 -2.51 -19.07 9.46
CA ASP A 33 -1.65 -18.07 10.11
C ASP A 33 -1.32 -16.93 9.15
N LEU A 34 -1.01 -17.22 7.88
CA LEU A 34 -0.77 -16.21 6.85
C LEU A 34 -1.95 -15.25 6.68
N PHE A 35 -3.17 -15.79 6.58
CA PHE A 35 -4.36 -14.94 6.42
C PHE A 35 -4.63 -14.10 7.69
N ASN A 36 -4.46 -14.67 8.88
CA ASN A 36 -4.64 -13.94 10.14
C ASN A 36 -3.60 -12.83 10.34
N GLU A 37 -2.34 -13.10 10.01
CA GLU A 37 -1.26 -12.11 10.12
C GLU A 37 -1.47 -10.95 9.13
N VAL A 38 -1.82 -11.25 7.87
CA VAL A 38 -2.12 -10.20 6.88
C VAL A 38 -3.39 -9.42 7.26
N GLU A 39 -4.40 -10.06 7.85
CA GLU A 39 -5.57 -9.39 8.40
C GLU A 39 -5.17 -8.40 9.52
N PHE A 40 -4.33 -8.85 10.46
CA PHE A 40 -3.83 -8.00 11.55
C PHE A 40 -3.01 -6.81 11.04
N GLN A 41 -2.13 -7.04 10.07
CA GLN A 41 -1.33 -5.99 9.43
C GLN A 41 -2.23 -4.97 8.73
N THR A 42 -3.24 -5.43 8.00
CA THR A 42 -4.21 -4.57 7.29
C THR A 42 -5.04 -3.74 8.27
N ALA A 43 -5.54 -4.36 9.33
CA ALA A 43 -6.29 -3.68 10.38
C ALA A 43 -5.42 -2.63 11.10
N SER A 44 -4.15 -2.95 11.36
CA SER A 44 -3.17 -2.03 11.96
C SER A 44 -2.86 -0.85 11.04
N GLY A 45 -2.70 -1.09 9.73
CA GLY A 45 -2.54 -0.03 8.73
C GLY A 45 -3.76 0.89 8.65
N GLN A 46 -4.96 0.32 8.68
CA GLN A 46 -6.22 1.08 8.74
C GLN A 46 -6.32 1.91 10.03
N MET A 47 -5.93 1.35 11.18
CA MET A 47 -5.89 2.07 12.45
C MET A 47 -4.98 3.29 12.37
N ILE A 48 -3.75 3.12 11.87
CA ILE A 48 -2.78 4.23 11.72
C ILE A 48 -3.31 5.30 10.76
N ASP A 49 -3.97 4.91 9.67
CA ASP A 49 -4.59 5.86 8.73
C ASP A 49 -5.69 6.69 9.40
N LEU A 50 -6.59 6.05 10.17
CA LEU A 50 -7.69 6.71 10.86
C LEU A 50 -7.20 7.68 11.95
N ILE A 51 -6.25 7.26 12.80
CA ILE A 51 -5.72 8.17 13.83
C ILE A 51 -4.99 9.37 13.22
N THR A 52 -4.36 9.19 12.05
CA THR A 52 -3.62 10.25 11.36
C THR A 52 -4.54 11.25 10.67
N THR A 53 -5.69 10.80 10.17
CA THR A 53 -6.59 11.59 9.31
C THR A 53 -7.81 12.14 10.05
N ILE A 54 -8.28 11.47 11.12
CA ILE A 54 -9.54 11.79 11.79
C ILE A 54 -9.33 12.27 13.24
N GLN A 55 -8.30 11.79 13.93
CA GLN A 55 -8.16 12.03 15.36
C GLN A 55 -7.33 13.30 15.66
N GLY A 56 -7.99 14.32 16.21
CA GLY A 56 -7.36 15.59 16.64
C GLY A 56 -7.44 16.71 15.61
N GLU A 57 -6.68 17.78 15.81
CA GLU A 57 -6.59 18.88 14.84
C GLU A 57 -5.92 18.42 13.55
N LYS A 58 -6.50 18.87 12.42
CA LYS A 58 -5.97 18.65 11.07
C LYS A 58 -4.65 19.39 10.90
N ASP A 59 -3.56 18.71 11.26
CA ASP A 59 -2.21 19.23 11.26
C ASP A 59 -1.35 18.48 10.23
N LEU A 60 -1.02 19.18 9.14
CA LEU A 60 -0.20 18.63 8.05
C LEU A 60 1.26 18.43 8.44
N SER A 61 1.74 19.03 9.53
CA SER A 61 3.11 18.80 10.00
C SER A 61 3.35 17.34 10.42
N LYS A 62 2.28 16.62 10.76
CA LYS A 62 2.31 15.18 11.08
C LYS A 62 2.50 14.30 9.84
N TYR A 63 2.26 14.83 8.63
CA TYR A 63 2.29 14.05 7.40
C TYR A 63 3.72 13.97 6.90
N THR A 64 4.32 12.80 7.12
CA THR A 64 5.72 12.51 6.76
C THR A 64 5.81 11.32 5.83
N LEU A 65 6.91 11.22 5.07
CA LEU A 65 7.12 10.09 4.15
C LEU A 65 7.26 8.77 4.87
N SER A 66 7.82 8.77 6.07
CA SER A 66 7.89 7.58 6.93
C SER A 66 6.49 7.13 7.38
N LEU A 67 5.62 8.07 7.79
CA LEU A 67 4.25 7.75 8.18
C LEU A 67 3.42 7.24 6.99
N HIS A 68 3.47 7.94 5.85
CA HIS A 68 2.83 7.48 4.62
C HIS A 68 3.29 6.07 4.24
N ARG A 69 4.61 5.81 4.20
CA ARG A 69 5.16 4.48 3.91
C ARG A 69 4.60 3.41 4.84
N ARG A 70 4.52 3.68 6.15
CA ARG A 70 3.94 2.74 7.12
C ARG A 70 2.46 2.50 6.85
N ILE A 71 1.68 3.55 6.64
CA ILE A 71 0.25 3.43 6.34
C ILE A 71 0.07 2.51 5.13
N VAL A 72 0.72 2.79 4.00
CA VAL A 72 0.41 2.03 2.78
C VAL A 72 1.01 0.63 2.78
N GLN A 73 2.18 0.44 3.39
CA GLN A 73 2.77 -0.89 3.56
C GLN A 73 1.81 -1.81 4.32
N TYR A 74 1.33 -1.37 5.48
CA TYR A 74 0.47 -2.20 6.32
C TYR A 74 -0.96 -2.26 5.82
N LYS A 75 -1.52 -1.14 5.36
CA LYS A 75 -2.91 -1.04 4.91
C LYS A 75 -3.16 -1.72 3.57
N THR A 76 -2.18 -1.74 2.66
CA THR A 76 -2.43 -2.13 1.26
C THR A 76 -1.46 -3.18 0.73
N ALA A 77 -0.15 -3.03 0.97
CA ALA A 77 0.85 -3.83 0.28
C ALA A 77 0.76 -5.34 0.62
N TYR A 78 0.56 -5.67 1.91
CA TYR A 78 0.54 -7.07 2.35
C TYR A 78 -0.64 -7.86 1.75
N TYR A 79 -1.86 -7.36 1.83
CA TYR A 79 -3.02 -8.11 1.30
C TYR A 79 -3.09 -8.08 -0.23
N SER A 80 -2.62 -6.99 -0.88
CA SER A 80 -2.79 -6.81 -2.32
C SER A 80 -1.75 -7.54 -3.14
N PHE A 81 -0.53 -7.66 -2.64
CA PHE A 81 0.59 -8.17 -3.43
C PHE A 81 1.34 -9.33 -2.75
N TYR A 82 1.55 -9.28 -1.43
CA TYR A 82 2.29 -10.34 -0.72
C TYR A 82 1.43 -11.58 -0.56
N LEU A 83 0.21 -11.43 -0.04
CA LEU A 83 -0.70 -12.54 0.24
C LEU A 83 -0.98 -13.44 -0.98
N PRO A 84 -1.25 -12.91 -2.19
CA PRO A 84 -1.43 -13.77 -3.37
C PRO A 84 -0.20 -14.62 -3.72
N VAL A 85 1.00 -14.05 -3.61
CA VAL A 85 2.25 -14.75 -3.92
C VAL A 85 2.59 -15.77 -2.82
N ALA A 86 2.43 -15.40 -1.55
CA ALA A 86 2.63 -16.29 -0.41
C ALA A 86 1.69 -17.51 -0.45
N CYS A 87 0.41 -17.31 -0.80
CA CYS A 87 -0.54 -18.39 -1.04
C CYS A 87 -0.06 -19.33 -2.16
N ALA A 88 0.45 -18.79 -3.28
CA ALA A 88 0.96 -19.60 -4.38
C ALA A 88 2.20 -20.41 -3.98
N LEU A 89 3.12 -19.81 -3.22
CA LEU A 89 4.32 -20.48 -2.70
C LEU A 89 3.95 -21.64 -1.76
N LEU A 90 3.06 -21.41 -0.80
CA LEU A 90 2.56 -22.47 0.08
C LEU A 90 1.92 -23.63 -0.69
N MET A 91 1.10 -23.31 -1.69
CA MET A 91 0.46 -24.33 -2.54
C MET A 91 1.47 -25.08 -3.44
N ALA A 92 2.60 -24.44 -3.77
CA ALA A 92 3.72 -25.06 -4.48
C ALA A 92 4.61 -25.92 -3.55
N GLY A 93 4.36 -25.92 -2.24
CA GLY A 93 5.15 -26.64 -1.25
C GLY A 93 6.42 -25.91 -0.81
N GLU A 94 6.53 -24.62 -1.10
CA GLU A 94 7.65 -23.78 -0.70
C GLU A 94 7.49 -23.26 0.74
N ASP A 95 8.63 -23.01 1.38
CA ASP A 95 8.70 -22.40 2.71
C ASP A 95 8.79 -20.88 2.58
N ILE A 96 7.74 -20.18 2.98
CA ILE A 96 7.62 -18.71 2.84
C ILE A 96 8.69 -17.96 3.63
N GLU A 97 9.23 -18.52 4.72
CA GLU A 97 10.28 -17.89 5.51
C GLU A 97 11.61 -17.82 4.76
N LYS A 98 11.79 -18.64 3.72
CA LYS A 98 12.95 -18.58 2.80
C LYS A 98 12.78 -17.53 1.69
N HIS A 99 11.61 -16.90 1.59
CA HIS A 99 11.24 -15.93 0.56
C HIS A 99 10.94 -14.55 1.16
N THR A 100 11.79 -14.08 2.09
CA THR A 100 11.64 -12.77 2.75
C THR A 100 11.60 -11.59 1.78
N ASP A 101 12.24 -11.71 0.61
CA ASP A 101 12.24 -10.70 -0.45
C ASP A 101 10.83 -10.37 -0.98
N VAL A 102 9.88 -11.32 -0.86
CA VAL A 102 8.49 -11.14 -1.29
C VAL A 102 7.73 -10.18 -0.35
N LYS A 103 8.22 -9.92 0.87
CA LYS A 103 7.59 -8.99 1.83
C LYS A 103 7.79 -7.49 1.45
N HIS A 104 8.62 -7.17 0.45
CA HIS A 104 8.89 -5.79 0.03
C HIS A 104 8.05 -5.36 -1.18
N ILE A 105 6.92 -4.67 -0.95
CA ILE A 105 5.99 -4.31 -2.04
C ILE A 105 5.52 -2.83 -1.96
N GLY A 106 5.45 -2.17 -3.13
CA GLY A 106 5.08 -0.76 -3.35
C GLY A 106 3.57 -0.44 -3.34
N THR A 107 3.23 0.85 -3.34
CA THR A 107 2.08 1.44 -2.61
C THR A 107 1.37 2.61 -3.35
N ASP A 108 0.01 2.77 -3.28
CA ASP A 108 -0.72 4.01 -3.70
C ASP A 108 -2.15 4.28 -3.09
N ILE A 109 -2.70 5.53 -3.17
CA ILE A 109 -3.79 6.19 -2.34
C ILE A 109 -4.71 7.24 -3.07
N GLU A 110 -5.98 7.45 -2.64
CA GLU A 110 -6.83 8.71 -2.76
C GLU A 110 -7.78 8.93 -1.54
N ASP A 111 -8.01 10.15 -0.97
CA ASP A 111 -9.17 10.64 -0.09
C ASP A 111 -8.84 11.56 1.14
N PHE A 112 -8.25 12.77 1.02
CA PHE A 112 -7.70 13.55 2.19
C PHE A 112 -6.81 12.69 3.11
N LYS A 113 -6.19 11.70 2.50
CA LYS A 113 -5.26 10.80 3.12
C LYS A 113 -3.89 11.47 3.17
N CYS A 114 -3.03 10.96 4.03
CA CYS A 114 -1.60 11.20 3.97
C CYS A 114 -1.07 10.59 2.65
N SER A 115 -1.30 11.26 1.52
CA SER A 115 -0.97 10.76 0.19
C SER A 115 0.50 11.01 -0.14
N TRP A 116 1.04 10.24 -1.07
CA TRP A 116 2.40 10.47 -1.55
C TRP A 116 2.58 11.90 -2.09
N LEU A 117 1.57 12.42 -2.80
CA LEU A 117 1.60 13.76 -3.41
C LEU A 117 1.73 14.88 -2.37
N VAL A 118 0.90 14.87 -1.31
CA VAL A 118 0.95 15.92 -0.29
C VAL A 118 2.24 15.84 0.53
N VAL A 119 2.69 14.64 0.86
CA VAL A 119 3.93 14.44 1.61
C VAL A 119 5.14 14.90 0.80
N LYS A 120 5.18 14.59 -0.49
CA LYS A 120 6.25 15.09 -1.37
C LYS A 120 6.17 16.58 -1.60
N ALA A 121 4.98 17.14 -1.74
CA ALA A 121 4.83 18.59 -1.80
C ALA A 121 5.39 19.26 -0.53
N LEU A 122 5.09 18.73 0.67
CA LEU A 122 5.60 19.27 1.94
C LEU A 122 7.13 19.23 2.07
N GLU A 123 7.80 18.27 1.44
CA GLU A 123 9.28 18.19 1.40
C GLU A 123 9.92 19.19 0.43
N ILE A 124 9.21 19.58 -0.63
CA ILE A 124 9.74 20.41 -1.73
C ILE A 124 9.36 21.89 -1.57
N CYS A 125 8.19 22.16 -1.00
CA CYS A 125 7.64 23.51 -0.87
C CYS A 125 8.55 24.42 -0.02
N ASN A 126 8.65 25.68 -0.44
CA ASN A 126 9.17 26.75 0.41
C ASN A 126 8.14 27.17 1.48
N GLY A 127 8.50 28.13 2.34
CA GLY A 127 7.65 28.55 3.46
C GLY A 127 6.27 29.09 3.05
N GLU A 128 6.19 29.86 1.95
CA GLU A 128 4.94 30.42 1.44
C GLU A 128 4.07 29.35 0.80
N GLN A 129 4.67 28.48 -0.02
CA GLN A 129 4.00 27.34 -0.65
C GLN A 129 3.46 26.35 0.38
N LYS A 130 4.21 26.11 1.47
CA LYS A 130 3.78 25.25 2.57
C LYS A 130 2.57 25.84 3.30
N LYS A 131 2.58 27.15 3.57
CA LYS A 131 1.44 27.85 4.17
C LYS A 131 0.21 27.80 3.25
N LEU A 132 0.40 27.98 1.95
CA LEU A 132 -0.68 27.81 0.95
C LEU A 132 -1.25 26.39 1.01
N LEU A 133 -0.40 25.37 1.08
CA LEU A 133 -0.85 23.99 1.18
C LEU A 133 -1.65 23.74 2.46
N GLU A 134 -1.17 24.23 3.62
CA GLU A 134 -1.86 24.14 4.92
C GLU A 134 -3.22 24.84 4.93
N GLU A 135 -3.32 26.01 4.30
CA GLU A 135 -4.56 26.78 4.25
C GLU A 135 -5.61 26.20 3.30
N ASN A 136 -5.23 25.39 2.31
CA ASN A 136 -6.14 24.98 1.23
C ASN A 136 -6.38 23.46 1.18
N TYR A 137 -5.46 22.62 1.67
CA TYR A 137 -5.57 21.16 1.58
C TYR A 137 -6.71 20.62 2.49
N GLY A 138 -7.58 19.77 1.92
CA GLY A 138 -8.69 19.15 2.65
C GLY A 138 -9.95 19.96 2.80
N LYS A 139 -10.00 21.12 2.17
CA LYS A 139 -11.21 21.92 2.07
C LYS A 139 -12.01 21.42 0.86
N PRO A 140 -13.32 21.15 1.01
CA PRO A 140 -14.15 20.64 -0.09
C PRO A 140 -14.42 21.69 -1.17
N ASP A 141 -14.10 22.95 -0.88
CA ASP A 141 -14.28 24.08 -1.78
C ASP A 141 -13.40 23.94 -3.06
N PRO A 142 -13.99 24.04 -4.26
CA PRO A 142 -13.27 23.87 -5.52
C PRO A 142 -12.09 24.83 -5.76
N GLU A 143 -12.14 26.05 -5.24
CA GLU A 143 -11.05 27.03 -5.39
C GLU A 143 -9.83 26.62 -4.57
N ASN A 144 -10.06 26.08 -3.37
CA ASN A 144 -9.00 25.55 -2.51
C ASN A 144 -8.34 24.33 -3.18
N VAL A 145 -9.14 23.44 -3.77
CA VAL A 145 -8.63 22.29 -4.55
C VAL A 145 -7.83 22.76 -5.77
N ALA A 146 -8.30 23.79 -6.48
CA ALA A 146 -7.61 24.36 -7.64
C ALA A 146 -6.25 24.95 -7.25
N LYS A 147 -6.15 25.66 -6.12
CA LYS A 147 -4.89 26.19 -5.58
C LYS A 147 -3.88 25.10 -5.26
N VAL A 148 -4.31 24.00 -4.62
CA VAL A 148 -3.45 22.85 -4.35
C VAL A 148 -2.95 22.20 -5.65
N LYS A 149 -3.82 22.02 -6.64
CA LYS A 149 -3.44 21.46 -7.94
C LYS A 149 -2.47 22.36 -8.70
N ALA A 150 -2.68 23.68 -8.67
CA ALA A 150 -1.77 24.65 -9.27
C ALA A 150 -0.39 24.60 -8.61
N LEU A 151 -0.34 24.51 -7.28
CA LEU A 151 0.92 24.33 -6.54
C LEU A 151 1.64 23.05 -6.97
N TYR A 152 0.93 21.92 -7.12
CA TYR A 152 1.54 20.67 -7.57
C TYR A 152 2.14 20.76 -8.98
N HIS A 153 1.51 21.53 -9.88
CA HIS A 153 2.09 21.83 -11.19
C HIS A 153 3.31 22.74 -11.09
N GLU A 154 3.27 23.77 -10.25
CA GLU A 154 4.38 24.72 -10.05
C GLU A 154 5.65 24.01 -9.55
N ILE A 155 5.52 23.09 -8.59
CA ILE A 155 6.64 22.31 -8.05
C ILE A 155 7.02 21.09 -8.92
N ASN A 156 6.44 20.97 -10.11
CA ASN A 156 6.66 19.88 -11.07
C ASN A 156 6.51 18.48 -10.44
N LEU A 157 5.45 18.28 -9.66
CA LEU A 157 5.25 17.02 -8.93
C LEU A 157 5.10 15.82 -9.87
N GLN A 158 4.63 16.03 -11.11
CA GLN A 158 4.60 15.01 -12.16
C GLN A 158 6.01 14.53 -12.55
N GLY A 159 6.96 15.45 -12.70
CA GLY A 159 8.36 15.10 -12.97
C GLY A 159 8.98 14.34 -11.81
N VAL A 160 8.72 14.77 -10.57
CA VAL A 160 9.17 14.08 -9.35
C VAL A 160 8.60 12.66 -9.27
N PHE A 161 7.33 12.47 -9.63
CA PHE A 161 6.72 11.14 -9.68
C PHE A 161 7.34 10.28 -10.78
N ALA A 162 7.56 10.82 -11.98
CA ALA A 162 8.18 10.08 -13.08
C ALA A 162 9.59 9.58 -12.71
N GLU A 163 10.38 10.41 -12.03
CA GLU A 163 11.70 10.02 -11.53
C GLU A 163 11.59 8.93 -10.45
N TYR A 164 10.66 9.08 -9.50
CA TYR A 164 10.39 8.07 -8.47
C TYR A 164 9.94 6.74 -9.09
N GLU A 165 9.05 6.76 -10.07
CA GLU A 165 8.55 5.58 -10.79
C GLU A 165 9.69 4.86 -11.50
N SER A 166 10.54 5.59 -12.24
CA SER A 166 11.70 5.01 -12.95
C SER A 166 12.69 4.36 -11.97
N LYS A 167 13.07 5.09 -10.91
CA LYS A 167 13.99 4.57 -9.88
C LYS A 167 13.42 3.36 -9.16
N SER A 168 12.12 3.36 -8.88
CA SER A 168 11.43 2.24 -8.24
C SER A 168 11.40 1.03 -9.16
N TYR A 169 11.11 1.23 -10.45
CA TYR A 169 11.14 0.17 -11.46
C TYR A 169 12.52 -0.47 -11.60
N GLU A 170 13.58 0.33 -11.67
CA GLU A 170 14.96 -0.15 -11.73
C GLU A 170 15.33 -0.96 -10.49
N LYS A 171 15.01 -0.44 -9.30
CA LYS A 171 15.26 -1.14 -8.03
C LYS A 171 14.52 -2.48 -7.98
N LEU A 172 13.23 -2.49 -8.31
CA LEU A 172 12.42 -3.71 -8.31
C LEU A 172 12.93 -4.72 -9.33
N THR A 173 13.25 -4.28 -10.54
CA THR A 173 13.81 -5.15 -11.59
C THR A 173 15.12 -5.78 -11.13
N THR A 174 16.02 -4.98 -10.55
CA THR A 174 17.30 -5.45 -10.02
C THR A 174 17.10 -6.50 -8.91
N SER A 175 16.21 -6.23 -7.95
CA SER A 175 15.90 -7.18 -6.87
C SER A 175 15.27 -8.48 -7.40
N ILE A 176 14.36 -8.38 -8.37
CA ILE A 176 13.75 -9.55 -8.99
C ILE A 176 14.81 -10.39 -9.71
N GLU A 177 15.71 -9.76 -10.45
CA GLU A 177 16.75 -10.48 -11.20
C GLU A 177 17.79 -11.16 -10.31
N ALA A 178 18.02 -10.61 -9.13
CA ALA A 178 18.87 -11.21 -8.09
C ALA A 178 18.24 -12.44 -7.42
N HIS A 179 16.92 -12.64 -7.49
CA HIS A 179 16.26 -13.76 -6.83
C HIS A 179 16.66 -15.10 -7.49
N PRO A 180 17.04 -16.15 -6.72
CA PRO A 180 17.61 -17.38 -7.30
C PRO A 180 16.61 -18.21 -8.13
N SER A 181 15.32 -18.19 -7.79
CA SER A 181 14.30 -18.98 -8.49
C SER A 181 13.73 -18.26 -9.71
N LYS A 182 13.94 -18.82 -10.91
CA LYS A 182 13.36 -18.32 -12.19
C LYS A 182 11.83 -18.31 -12.22
N ALA A 183 11.19 -19.26 -11.54
CA ALA A 183 9.74 -19.30 -11.43
C ALA A 183 9.23 -18.08 -10.63
N VAL A 184 9.87 -17.77 -9.49
CA VAL A 184 9.54 -16.58 -8.70
C VAL A 184 9.84 -15.31 -9.48
N GLN A 185 10.96 -15.25 -10.23
CA GLN A 185 11.23 -14.11 -11.11
C GLN A 185 10.09 -13.86 -12.12
N ALA A 186 9.59 -14.91 -12.77
CA ALA A 186 8.50 -14.80 -13.74
C ALA A 186 7.20 -14.28 -13.11
N VAL A 187 6.85 -14.76 -11.91
CA VAL A 187 5.69 -14.27 -11.15
C VAL A 187 5.87 -12.79 -10.83
N LEU A 188 7.00 -12.40 -10.23
CA LEU A 188 7.25 -11.01 -9.83
C LEU A 188 7.30 -10.06 -11.04
N LYS A 189 7.91 -10.46 -12.17
CA LYS A 189 7.89 -9.69 -13.43
C LYS A 189 6.48 -9.51 -13.98
N SER A 190 5.63 -10.54 -13.88
CA SER A 190 4.22 -10.46 -14.27
C SER A 190 3.44 -9.46 -13.42
N PHE A 191 3.66 -9.44 -12.11
CA PHE A 191 3.07 -8.43 -11.22
C PHE A 191 3.57 -7.02 -11.54
N LEU A 192 4.89 -6.83 -11.71
CA LEU A 192 5.48 -5.54 -12.04
C LEU A 192 4.95 -4.99 -13.37
N GLY A 193 4.83 -5.83 -14.40
CA GLY A 193 4.30 -5.44 -15.70
C GLY A 193 2.83 -5.01 -15.69
N LYS A 194 2.04 -5.44 -14.70
CA LYS A 194 0.64 -5.01 -14.55
C LYS A 194 0.50 -3.62 -13.91
N ILE A 195 1.51 -3.17 -13.17
CA ILE A 195 1.44 -1.92 -12.40
C ILE A 195 2.30 -0.79 -12.97
N TYR A 196 3.42 -1.12 -13.62
CA TYR A 196 4.32 -0.11 -14.19
C TYR A 196 3.60 0.68 -15.30
N LYS A 197 3.58 2.02 -15.19
CA LYS A 197 2.91 2.92 -16.13
C LYS A 197 1.42 2.62 -16.36
N ARG A 198 0.74 2.02 -15.36
CA ARG A 198 -0.70 1.79 -15.45
C ARG A 198 -1.45 3.12 -15.60
N GLN A 199 -2.53 3.11 -16.37
CA GLN A 199 -3.41 4.28 -16.54
C GLN A 199 -4.68 4.20 -15.68
N LYS A 200 -4.88 3.09 -14.98
CA LYS A 200 -6.02 2.79 -14.09
C LYS A 200 -5.64 1.67 -13.12
#